data_AF-A0A8J4WWW3-F1
#
_entry.id   AF-A0A8J4WWW3-F1
#
_cell.length_a   1.000
_cell.length_b   1.000
_cell.length_c   1.000
_cell.angle_alpha   90.00
_cell.angle_beta   90.00
_cell.angle_gamma   90.00
#
_symmetry.space_group_name_H-M   'P 1'
#
loop_
_entity.id
_entity.type
_entity.pdbx_description
1 polymer ?
#
loop_
_entity_poly.entity_id
_entity_poly.type
_entity_poly.pdbx_seq_one_letter_code
_entity_poly.pdbx_strand_id
1 'polypeptide(L)'
;MVKKPDHILDKTQFSTSLVRIRTKQKMAGRSAPTGSKRTRDPSVQGLNVKFLINIPVKVDSVDQAQKTCAYLLNALSGGFTEEDMKHMKENVAVIFGLNGKHSQQLDQDLKKFKTFNHDCKPVQIRHQVITYTWGKGGTIAPKATTPPYQEIREYLKNHSDTVELVKWLRGGDQTCLVYFSFVDSDTFKFNSIYSEYLQIVRDEKDSIPPTVMSTGYEFTHDSVHYIASRLDREVRVAVAEVEPLFVYFPEPNFCVLVENGLDTIKESFIDQERKDGKMESAVLIAQVKNRGNFKAVFPQKEPIIIIAPERFKLKDEGLITGQSHLDGMNLATAAYANRALTIQQAEIGVFGKFRGFIIKLYKCEDDQEFEKLSKTPPTDLEKEKGKKLVKAIGEARKYRKIVYELNE
;
A
#
# COMPACT_ATOMS: atom_id res chain seq x y z
N MET A 1 33.92 -30.03 4.86
CA MET A 1 33.55 -29.05 5.92
C MET A 1 33.20 -27.73 5.26
N VAL A 2 31.91 -27.44 5.12
CA VAL A 2 31.41 -26.20 4.52
C VAL A 2 31.37 -25.15 5.61
N LYS A 3 32.18 -24.08 5.48
CA LYS A 3 32.10 -22.91 6.35
C LYS A 3 30.79 -22.17 6.04
N LYS A 4 29.92 -22.02 7.05
CA LYS A 4 28.83 -21.04 7.01
C LYS A 4 29.42 -19.63 7.14
N PRO A 5 28.95 -18.62 6.39
CA PRO A 5 29.27 -17.24 6.70
C PRO A 5 28.35 -16.73 7.83
N ASP A 6 28.96 -16.45 8.97
CA ASP A 6 28.37 -15.69 10.07
C ASP A 6 28.52 -14.19 9.76
N HIS A 7 27.56 -13.60 9.05
CA HIS A 7 27.37 -12.16 9.02
C HIS A 7 25.93 -11.84 9.43
N ILE A 8 25.67 -11.93 10.73
CA ILE A 8 24.51 -11.29 11.33
C ILE A 8 24.92 -9.83 11.57
N LEU A 9 24.40 -8.93 10.73
CA LEU A 9 24.50 -7.48 10.93
C LEU A 9 24.14 -7.12 12.38
N ASP A 10 25.04 -6.46 13.09
CA ASP A 10 24.81 -6.00 14.45
C ASP A 10 23.67 -4.98 14.46
N LYS A 11 22.50 -5.41 14.96
CA LYS A 11 21.25 -4.63 15.03
C LYS A 11 21.44 -3.27 15.72
N THR A 12 22.47 -3.13 16.53
CA THR A 12 22.78 -1.95 17.34
C THR A 12 23.44 -0.83 16.52
N GLN A 13 24.32 -1.17 15.58
CA GLN A 13 24.92 -0.19 14.66
C GLN A 13 23.87 0.38 13.69
N PHE A 14 22.97 -0.49 13.20
CA PHE A 14 21.91 -0.13 12.28
C PHE A 14 20.92 0.90 12.88
N SER A 15 20.53 0.71 14.15
CA SER A 15 19.66 1.64 14.88
C SER A 15 20.31 3.02 15.05
N THR A 16 21.61 3.05 15.34
CA THR A 16 22.36 4.29 15.60
C THR A 16 22.56 5.13 14.33
N SER A 17 22.79 4.49 13.19
CA SER A 17 22.92 5.16 11.88
C SER A 17 21.59 5.75 11.40
N LEU A 18 20.48 5.03 11.55
CA LEU A 18 19.13 5.55 11.24
C LEU A 18 18.73 6.72 12.15
N VAL A 19 19.10 6.68 13.44
CA VAL A 19 18.88 7.80 14.38
C VAL A 19 19.70 9.03 13.95
N ARG A 20 20.94 8.86 13.51
CA ARG A 20 21.78 9.97 12.99
C ARG A 20 21.19 10.60 11.72
N ILE A 21 20.58 9.81 10.83
CA ILE A 21 19.89 10.31 9.62
C ILE A 21 18.67 11.15 10.00
N ARG A 22 17.86 10.68 10.97
CA ARG A 22 16.74 11.47 11.53
C ARG A 22 17.22 12.82 12.09
N THR A 23 18.37 12.85 12.76
CA THR A 23 18.92 14.09 13.31
C THR A 23 19.47 15.02 12.22
N LYS A 24 20.13 14.49 11.18
CA LYS A 24 20.61 15.31 10.05
C LYS A 24 19.46 15.91 9.22
N GLN A 25 18.38 15.16 8.98
CA GLN A 25 17.18 15.68 8.30
C GLN A 25 16.41 16.69 9.18
N LYS A 26 16.32 16.48 10.51
CA LYS A 26 15.76 17.47 11.45
C LYS A 26 16.57 18.76 11.55
N MET A 27 17.89 18.69 11.37
CA MET A 27 18.79 19.86 11.45
C MET A 27 18.87 20.64 10.13
N ALA A 28 18.62 20.00 8.99
CA ALA A 28 18.52 20.69 7.69
C ALA A 28 17.20 21.47 7.52
N GLY A 29 16.23 21.28 8.42
CA GLY A 29 14.95 21.98 8.42
C GLY A 29 14.58 22.54 9.78
N ARG A 30 15.13 23.70 10.16
CA ARG A 30 14.56 24.66 11.15
C ARG A 30 15.40 25.95 11.13
N SER A 31 14.82 27.14 11.02
CA SER A 31 13.79 27.77 11.88
C SER A 31 13.11 28.93 11.11
N ALA A 32 11.94 29.51 11.43
CA ALA A 32 11.14 29.68 12.66
C ALA A 32 9.71 30.20 12.29
N PRO A 33 8.79 30.60 13.21
CA PRO A 33 8.71 30.33 14.64
C PRO A 33 7.41 29.63 15.09
N THR A 34 7.50 29.11 16.30
CA THR A 34 6.44 28.60 17.18
C THR A 34 5.29 29.59 17.38
N GLY A 35 4.09 29.20 16.92
CA GLY A 35 2.82 29.79 17.30
C GLY A 35 1.91 28.74 17.92
N SER A 36 1.60 28.91 19.20
CA SER A 36 0.57 28.19 19.96
C SER A 36 -0.76 28.13 19.21
N LYS A 37 -1.42 26.96 19.18
CA LYS A 37 -2.82 26.73 19.60
C LYS A 37 -3.36 25.34 19.20
N ARG A 38 -3.72 24.57 20.24
CA ARG A 38 -4.72 23.47 20.31
C ARG A 38 -4.65 22.36 19.24
N THR A 39 -4.48 21.12 19.73
CA THR A 39 -5.02 19.91 19.09
C THR A 39 -6.49 20.19 18.72
N ARG A 40 -6.78 20.24 17.42
CA ARG A 40 -8.16 20.35 16.94
C ARG A 40 -8.75 18.95 16.97
N ASP A 41 -9.78 18.81 17.80
CA ASP A 41 -10.70 17.68 17.78
C ASP A 41 -11.34 17.57 16.37
N PRO A 42 -11.40 16.38 15.74
CA PRO A 42 -12.09 16.15 14.46
C PRO A 42 -13.55 16.64 14.43
N SER A 43 -14.21 16.76 15.59
CA SER A 43 -15.54 17.38 15.69
C SER A 43 -15.56 18.85 15.24
N VAL A 44 -14.40 19.53 15.20
CA VAL A 44 -14.25 20.94 14.82
C VAL A 44 -14.20 21.13 13.30
N GLN A 45 -13.95 20.07 12.51
CA GLN A 45 -14.07 20.08 11.04
C GLN A 45 -15.36 19.38 10.55
N GLY A 46 -16.06 18.65 11.43
CA GLY A 46 -17.33 17.99 11.11
C GLY A 46 -17.21 16.79 10.15
N LEU A 47 -16.02 16.29 9.84
CA LEU A 47 -15.82 15.16 8.93
C LEU A 47 -15.93 13.82 9.66
N ASN A 48 -16.97 13.06 9.34
CA ASN A 48 -17.14 11.68 9.80
C ASN A 48 -16.38 10.74 8.86
N VAL A 49 -15.36 10.03 9.37
CA VAL A 49 -14.49 9.16 8.57
C VAL A 49 -14.66 7.70 8.99
N LYS A 50 -14.89 6.83 8.02
CA LYS A 50 -15.18 5.42 8.22
C LYS A 50 -14.40 4.53 7.26
N PHE A 51 -14.17 3.29 7.66
CA PHE A 51 -13.37 2.33 6.91
C PHE A 51 -14.16 1.05 6.62
N LEU A 52 -14.18 0.67 5.35
CA LEU A 52 -14.54 -0.67 4.91
C LEU A 52 -13.26 -1.42 4.56
N ILE A 53 -12.93 -2.46 5.32
CA ILE A 53 -11.66 -3.16 5.19
C ILE A 53 -11.89 -4.43 4.37
N ASN A 54 -11.21 -4.55 3.25
CA ASN A 54 -11.32 -5.66 2.31
C ASN A 54 -10.08 -6.55 2.43
N ILE A 55 -10.29 -7.78 2.91
CA ILE A 55 -9.25 -8.77 3.17
C ILE A 55 -9.53 -10.05 2.35
N PRO A 56 -8.83 -10.25 1.22
CA PRO A 56 -8.88 -11.51 0.50
C PRO A 56 -8.12 -12.57 1.29
N VAL A 57 -8.77 -13.70 1.56
CA VAL A 57 -8.18 -14.83 2.31
C VAL A 57 -8.21 -16.05 1.42
N LYS A 58 -7.03 -16.62 1.13
CA LYS A 58 -6.94 -17.89 0.42
C LYS A 58 -7.42 -19.01 1.34
N VAL A 59 -8.35 -19.84 0.86
CA VAL A 59 -8.90 -20.97 1.62
C VAL A 59 -8.21 -22.26 1.19
N ASP A 60 -7.33 -22.75 2.05
CA ASP A 60 -6.70 -24.07 1.92
C ASP A 60 -7.44 -25.13 2.78
N SER A 61 -8.11 -24.71 3.86
CA SER A 61 -9.01 -25.53 4.69
C SER A 61 -9.99 -24.65 5.47
N VAL A 62 -11.08 -25.26 5.99
CA VAL A 62 -12.04 -24.56 6.85
C VAL A 62 -11.39 -24.03 8.13
N ASP A 63 -10.67 -24.88 8.85
CA ASP A 63 -10.09 -24.48 10.13
C ASP A 63 -9.06 -23.36 9.99
N GLN A 64 -8.23 -23.38 8.94
CA GLN A 64 -7.21 -22.36 8.72
C GLN A 64 -7.83 -21.00 8.38
N ALA A 65 -8.85 -20.96 7.52
CA ALA A 65 -9.50 -19.71 7.17
C ALA A 65 -10.30 -19.14 8.37
N GLN A 66 -10.87 -19.97 9.24
CA GLN A 66 -11.55 -19.52 10.46
C GLN A 66 -10.56 -18.90 11.43
N LYS A 67 -9.43 -19.58 11.67
CA LYS A 67 -8.34 -19.05 12.50
C LYS A 67 -7.80 -17.73 11.96
N THR A 68 -7.62 -17.63 10.64
CA THR A 68 -7.13 -16.41 9.99
C THR A 68 -8.12 -15.25 10.13
N CYS A 69 -9.41 -15.47 9.82
CA CYS A 69 -10.43 -14.42 9.96
C CYS A 69 -10.59 -13.97 11.42
N ALA A 70 -10.64 -14.92 12.36
CA ALA A 70 -10.72 -14.62 13.79
C ALA A 70 -9.50 -13.83 14.27
N TYR A 71 -8.30 -14.24 13.88
CA TYR A 71 -7.07 -13.52 14.21
C TYR A 71 -7.09 -12.09 13.68
N LEU A 72 -7.42 -11.89 12.40
CA LEU A 72 -7.43 -10.56 11.77
C LEU A 72 -8.47 -9.64 12.39
N LEU A 73 -9.66 -10.15 12.72
CA LEU A 73 -10.65 -9.36 13.43
C LEU A 73 -10.17 -8.94 14.82
N ASN A 74 -9.51 -9.84 15.58
CA ASN A 74 -8.96 -9.51 16.89
C ASN A 74 -7.81 -8.51 16.78
N ALA A 75 -6.91 -8.71 15.81
CA ALA A 75 -5.77 -7.83 15.54
C ALA A 75 -6.19 -6.42 15.12
N LEU A 76 -7.39 -6.26 14.56
CA LEU A 76 -7.90 -4.98 14.07
C LEU A 76 -8.05 -3.92 15.17
N SER A 77 -8.30 -4.35 16.41
CA SER A 77 -8.30 -3.45 17.58
C SER A 77 -6.97 -2.71 17.73
N GLY A 78 -5.85 -3.38 17.45
CA GLY A 78 -4.51 -2.79 17.41
C GLY A 78 -4.24 -1.90 16.21
N GLY A 79 -5.23 -1.67 15.34
CA GLY A 79 -5.21 -0.69 14.25
C GLY A 79 -5.67 0.70 14.68
N PHE A 80 -6.09 0.88 15.93
CA PHE A 80 -6.55 2.14 16.50
C PHE A 80 -5.81 2.45 17.81
N THR A 81 -5.67 3.73 18.11
CA THR A 81 -5.31 4.20 19.46
C THR A 81 -6.46 3.91 20.43
N GLU A 82 -6.18 3.95 21.74
CA GLU A 82 -7.22 3.76 22.77
C GLU A 82 -8.38 4.76 22.65
N GLU A 83 -8.08 5.98 22.20
CA GLU A 83 -9.08 7.03 22.00
C GLU A 83 -10.01 6.71 20.82
N ASP A 84 -9.43 6.43 19.64
CA ASP A 84 -10.23 6.15 18.44
C ASP A 84 -10.96 4.80 18.53
N MET A 85 -10.46 3.85 19.31
CA MET A 85 -11.07 2.53 19.51
C MET A 85 -12.50 2.61 20.06
N LYS A 86 -12.85 3.68 20.79
CA LYS A 86 -14.20 3.90 21.34
C LYS A 86 -15.28 3.96 20.25
N HIS A 87 -14.91 4.41 19.05
CA HIS A 87 -15.83 4.59 17.93
C HIS A 87 -15.73 3.49 16.86
N MET A 88 -14.85 2.50 17.08
CA MET A 88 -14.55 1.46 16.11
C MET A 88 -15.79 0.69 15.66
N LYS A 89 -16.71 0.37 16.59
CA LYS A 89 -17.94 -0.38 16.31
C LYS A 89 -18.84 0.28 15.26
N GLU A 90 -18.83 1.61 15.17
CA GLU A 90 -19.73 2.40 14.32
C GLU A 90 -19.05 2.89 13.04
N ASN A 91 -17.70 2.83 13.03
CA ASN A 91 -16.87 3.43 11.99
C ASN A 91 -16.13 2.41 11.14
N VAL A 92 -16.19 1.12 11.48
CA VAL A 92 -15.44 0.07 10.80
C VAL A 92 -16.34 -1.10 10.43
N ALA A 93 -16.20 -1.55 9.19
CA ALA A 93 -16.73 -2.83 8.73
C ALA A 93 -15.65 -3.62 7.98
N VAL A 94 -15.80 -4.94 7.93
CA VAL A 94 -14.84 -5.84 7.28
C VAL A 94 -15.53 -6.73 6.25
N ILE A 95 -14.85 -6.96 5.12
CA ILE A 95 -15.20 -7.96 4.12
C ILE A 95 -14.07 -8.98 4.09
N PHE A 96 -14.41 -10.24 4.38
CA PHE A 96 -13.52 -11.37 4.11
C PHE A 96 -13.85 -11.96 2.76
N GLY A 97 -12.92 -11.80 1.81
CA GLY A 97 -13.00 -12.39 0.48
C GLY A 97 -12.37 -13.77 0.42
N LEU A 98 -13.13 -14.78 0.82
CA LEU A 98 -12.67 -16.17 0.85
C LEU A 98 -12.52 -16.70 -0.58
N ASN A 99 -11.30 -17.04 -0.99
CA ASN A 99 -11.02 -17.41 -2.36
C ASN A 99 -10.13 -18.63 -2.53
N GLY A 100 -10.26 -19.30 -3.67
CA GLY A 100 -9.38 -20.40 -4.05
C GLY A 100 -9.67 -20.95 -5.45
N LYS A 101 -8.81 -21.86 -5.89
CA LYS A 101 -9.01 -22.58 -7.16
C LYS A 101 -10.24 -23.49 -7.04
N HIS A 102 -11.17 -23.37 -8.00
CA HIS A 102 -12.42 -24.13 -7.95
C HIS A 102 -12.16 -25.64 -7.86
N SER A 103 -12.70 -26.27 -6.81
CA SER A 103 -12.81 -27.71 -6.63
C SER A 103 -14.11 -27.99 -5.88
N GLN A 104 -14.65 -29.21 -6.00
CA GLN A 104 -15.86 -29.60 -5.27
C GLN A 104 -15.68 -29.48 -3.75
N GLN A 105 -14.49 -29.83 -3.26
CA GLN A 105 -14.13 -29.69 -1.85
C GLN A 105 -14.13 -28.22 -1.41
N LEU A 106 -13.50 -27.34 -2.20
CA LEU A 106 -13.46 -25.90 -1.89
C LEU A 106 -14.86 -25.28 -1.90
N ASP A 107 -15.72 -25.63 -2.87
CA ASP A 107 -17.11 -25.13 -2.90
C ASP A 107 -17.89 -25.54 -1.64
N GLN A 108 -17.71 -26.78 -1.17
CA GLN A 108 -18.29 -27.24 0.09
C GLN A 108 -17.74 -26.48 1.30
N ASP A 109 -16.43 -26.24 1.33
CA ASP A 109 -15.76 -25.52 2.42
C ASP A 109 -16.18 -24.05 2.48
N LEU A 110 -16.24 -23.37 1.33
CA LEU A 110 -16.74 -22.00 1.21
C LEU A 110 -18.21 -21.89 1.64
N LYS A 111 -19.06 -22.87 1.32
CA LYS A 111 -20.46 -22.90 1.79
C LYS A 111 -20.58 -23.00 3.31
N LYS A 112 -19.75 -23.83 3.96
CA LYS A 112 -19.70 -23.94 5.43
C LYS A 112 -19.29 -22.63 6.10
N PHE A 113 -18.52 -21.80 5.40
CA PHE A 113 -18.05 -20.51 5.92
C PHE A 113 -19.06 -19.37 5.90
N LYS A 114 -20.12 -19.46 5.10
CA LYS A 114 -21.11 -18.38 5.02
C LYS A 114 -21.79 -18.10 6.36
N THR A 115 -21.78 -19.08 7.27
CA THR A 115 -22.31 -18.96 8.63
C THR A 115 -21.23 -18.62 9.67
N PHE A 116 -19.99 -18.32 9.25
CA PHE A 116 -18.94 -17.88 10.15
C PHE A 116 -19.39 -16.61 10.87
N ASN A 117 -19.40 -16.69 12.19
CA ASN A 117 -19.58 -15.56 13.07
C ASN A 117 -18.51 -15.64 14.15
N HIS A 118 -17.88 -14.51 14.43
CA HIS A 118 -16.86 -14.42 15.47
C HIS A 118 -17.10 -13.18 16.33
N ASP A 119 -17.33 -13.42 17.61
CA ASP A 119 -17.46 -12.36 18.60
C ASP A 119 -16.08 -11.90 19.05
N CYS A 120 -15.63 -10.79 18.49
CA CYS A 120 -14.39 -10.15 18.89
C CYS A 120 -14.59 -9.42 20.22
N LYS A 121 -13.69 -9.66 21.17
CA LYS A 121 -13.59 -8.87 22.40
C LYS A 121 -12.37 -7.95 22.28
N PRO A 122 -12.47 -6.66 22.63
CA PRO A 122 -13.58 -6.00 23.33
C PRO A 122 -14.69 -5.43 22.43
N VAL A 123 -14.48 -5.34 21.11
CA VAL A 123 -15.42 -4.66 20.19
C VAL A 123 -15.92 -5.63 19.12
N GLN A 124 -17.25 -5.78 19.04
CA GLN A 124 -17.89 -6.53 17.96
C GLN A 124 -17.85 -5.70 16.66
N ILE A 125 -17.03 -6.13 15.70
CA ILE A 125 -16.88 -5.47 14.40
C ILE A 125 -17.84 -6.11 13.40
N ARG A 126 -18.59 -5.27 12.68
CA ARG A 126 -19.47 -5.75 11.63
C ARG A 126 -18.64 -6.32 10.48
N HIS A 127 -18.96 -7.54 10.06
CA HIS A 127 -18.24 -8.18 8.97
C HIS A 127 -19.18 -8.99 8.07
N GLN A 128 -18.74 -9.20 6.83
CA GLN A 128 -19.38 -10.07 5.85
C GLN A 128 -18.36 -11.02 5.23
N VAL A 129 -18.82 -12.22 4.85
CA VAL A 129 -18.01 -13.25 4.21
C VAL A 129 -18.50 -13.41 2.77
N ILE A 130 -17.63 -13.10 1.81
CA ILE A 130 -17.90 -13.22 0.39
C ILE A 130 -17.01 -14.31 -0.18
N THR A 131 -17.62 -15.30 -0.82
CA THR A 131 -16.92 -16.47 -1.37
C THR A 131 -16.64 -16.29 -2.87
N TYR A 132 -15.43 -16.59 -3.32
CA TYR A 132 -15.01 -16.47 -4.72
C TYR A 132 -14.23 -17.71 -5.18
N THR A 133 -14.51 -18.19 -6.39
CA THR A 133 -13.63 -19.18 -7.04
C THR A 133 -12.96 -18.57 -8.25
N TRP A 134 -11.69 -18.92 -8.50
CA TRP A 134 -10.77 -18.22 -9.43
C TRP A 134 -11.13 -18.19 -10.93
N GLY A 135 -12.37 -18.43 -11.35
CA GLY A 135 -12.78 -18.15 -12.73
C GLY A 135 -13.56 -16.87 -12.89
N LYS A 136 -13.70 -16.45 -14.15
CA LYS A 136 -14.20 -15.13 -14.54
C LYS A 136 -15.55 -14.81 -13.89
N GLY A 137 -15.65 -13.67 -13.20
CA GLY A 137 -16.88 -13.28 -12.50
C GLY A 137 -17.28 -14.22 -11.36
N GLY A 138 -16.32 -14.99 -10.83
CA GLY A 138 -16.55 -16.04 -9.83
C GLY A 138 -16.89 -17.41 -10.41
N THR A 139 -16.82 -17.60 -11.74
CA THR A 139 -17.14 -18.86 -12.41
C THR A 139 -15.99 -19.87 -12.36
N ILE A 140 -16.10 -21.02 -13.03
CA ILE A 140 -15.15 -22.13 -12.97
C ILE A 140 -13.93 -21.84 -13.88
N ALA A 141 -12.72 -21.77 -13.31
CA ALA A 141 -11.46 -21.83 -14.07
C ALA A 141 -10.61 -23.04 -13.67
N PRO A 142 -10.80 -24.22 -14.30
CA PRO A 142 -10.11 -25.46 -13.93
C PRO A 142 -8.59 -25.37 -14.12
N LYS A 143 -8.15 -24.51 -15.05
CA LYS A 143 -6.76 -24.37 -15.49
C LYS A 143 -6.01 -23.20 -14.82
N ALA A 144 -6.63 -22.47 -13.89
CA ALA A 144 -5.93 -21.38 -13.19
C ALA A 144 -4.74 -21.95 -12.39
N THR A 145 -3.55 -21.39 -12.62
CA THR A 145 -2.30 -21.72 -11.91
C THR A 145 -1.82 -20.58 -11.03
N THR A 146 -2.34 -19.37 -11.23
CA THR A 146 -1.99 -18.15 -10.49
C THR A 146 -3.27 -17.53 -9.92
N PRO A 147 -3.26 -17.01 -8.68
CA PRO A 147 -4.41 -16.30 -8.13
C PRO A 147 -4.79 -15.07 -9.00
N PRO A 148 -6.06 -14.90 -9.40
CA PRO A 148 -6.49 -13.77 -10.22
C PRO A 148 -6.78 -12.54 -9.33
N TYR A 149 -5.73 -11.89 -8.81
CA TYR A 149 -5.86 -10.81 -7.82
C TYR A 149 -6.77 -9.65 -8.27
N GLN A 150 -6.65 -9.20 -9.54
CA GLN A 150 -7.54 -8.18 -10.10
C GLN A 150 -9.01 -8.59 -10.04
N GLU A 151 -9.34 -9.81 -10.46
CA GLU A 151 -10.73 -10.28 -10.47
C GLU A 151 -11.28 -10.47 -9.04
N ILE A 152 -10.45 -10.95 -8.10
CA ILE A 152 -10.84 -11.09 -6.70
C ILE A 152 -11.21 -9.71 -6.14
N ARG A 153 -10.33 -8.71 -6.29
CA ARG A 153 -10.57 -7.35 -5.76
C ARG A 153 -11.76 -6.68 -6.47
N GLU A 154 -11.92 -6.88 -7.79
CA GLU A 154 -13.07 -6.38 -8.57
C GLU A 154 -14.39 -7.01 -8.09
N TYR A 155 -14.42 -8.32 -7.92
CA TYR A 155 -15.62 -9.04 -7.48
C TYR A 155 -16.03 -8.59 -6.08
N LEU A 156 -15.08 -8.53 -5.15
CA LEU A 156 -15.34 -8.14 -3.77
C LEU A 156 -15.84 -6.70 -3.68
N LYS A 157 -15.26 -5.74 -4.42
CA LYS A 157 -15.71 -4.35 -4.33
C LYS A 157 -17.14 -4.15 -4.87
N ASN A 158 -17.55 -4.92 -5.86
CA ASN A 158 -18.85 -4.76 -6.53
C ASN A 158 -19.96 -5.66 -5.95
N HIS A 159 -19.64 -6.54 -5.00
CA HIS A 159 -20.60 -7.45 -4.39
C HIS A 159 -21.70 -6.70 -3.62
N SER A 160 -22.91 -7.26 -3.57
CA SER A 160 -24.07 -6.67 -2.88
C SER A 160 -23.78 -6.38 -1.41
N ASP A 161 -23.17 -7.33 -0.72
CA ASP A 161 -22.88 -7.23 0.71
C ASP A 161 -21.87 -6.10 1.00
N THR A 162 -20.95 -5.86 0.07
CA THR A 162 -20.02 -4.72 0.12
C THR A 162 -20.77 -3.40 0.00
N VAL A 163 -21.68 -3.30 -0.96
CA VAL A 163 -22.56 -2.12 -1.16
C VAL A 163 -23.41 -1.87 0.08
N GLU A 164 -23.98 -2.91 0.70
CA GLU A 164 -24.77 -2.80 1.92
C GLU A 164 -23.96 -2.31 3.11
N LEU A 165 -22.72 -2.79 3.27
CA LEU A 165 -21.83 -2.31 4.33
C LEU A 165 -21.46 -0.83 4.15
N VAL A 166 -21.27 -0.35 2.92
CA VAL A 166 -21.02 1.09 2.67
C VAL A 166 -22.24 1.92 3.03
N LYS A 167 -23.43 1.49 2.63
CA LYS A 167 -24.70 2.15 3.00
C LYS A 167 -24.87 2.21 4.52
N TRP A 168 -24.59 1.10 5.20
CA TRP A 168 -24.62 1.04 6.66
C TRP A 168 -23.60 1.99 7.30
N LEU A 169 -22.35 2.00 6.83
CA LEU A 169 -21.32 2.92 7.32
C LEU A 169 -21.80 4.36 7.17
N ARG A 170 -22.35 4.75 6.01
CA ARG A 170 -22.87 6.11 5.82
C ARG A 170 -24.04 6.42 6.74
N GLY A 171 -24.92 5.45 7.04
CA GLY A 171 -26.04 5.66 7.97
C GLY A 171 -26.99 6.79 7.55
N GLY A 172 -27.04 7.12 6.25
CA GLY A 172 -27.81 8.24 5.70
C GLY A 172 -27.05 9.58 5.64
N ASP A 173 -25.87 9.68 6.23
CA ASP A 173 -24.99 10.85 6.12
C ASP A 173 -24.20 10.82 4.81
N GLN A 174 -24.60 11.66 3.85
CA GLN A 174 -23.92 11.81 2.56
C GLN A 174 -22.57 12.53 2.67
N THR A 175 -22.28 13.20 3.79
CA THR A 175 -21.00 13.86 4.03
C THR A 175 -19.96 12.93 4.66
N CYS A 176 -20.38 11.74 5.09
CA CYS A 176 -19.51 10.72 5.66
C CYS A 176 -18.51 10.22 4.61
N LEU A 177 -17.22 10.38 4.93
CA LEU A 177 -16.12 9.85 4.13
C LEU A 177 -15.97 8.36 4.42
N VAL A 178 -16.15 7.51 3.40
CA VAL A 178 -15.94 6.06 3.50
C VAL A 178 -14.73 5.68 2.68
N TYR A 179 -13.72 5.11 3.32
CA TYR A 179 -12.52 4.58 2.68
C TYR A 179 -12.60 3.07 2.56
N PHE A 180 -12.36 2.54 1.36
CA PHE A 180 -12.03 1.13 1.18
C PHE A 180 -10.56 0.93 1.51
N SER A 181 -10.28 0.20 2.58
CA SER A 181 -8.93 -0.23 2.95
C SER A 181 -8.68 -1.61 2.37
N PHE A 182 -7.83 -1.69 1.35
CA PHE A 182 -7.38 -2.97 0.80
C PHE A 182 -6.22 -3.46 1.64
N VAL A 183 -6.36 -4.65 2.23
CA VAL A 183 -5.35 -5.26 3.10
C VAL A 183 -5.13 -6.71 2.68
N ASP A 184 -3.90 -7.20 2.78
CA ASP A 184 -3.57 -8.60 2.52
C ASP A 184 -3.67 -9.47 3.79
N SER A 185 -3.99 -10.75 3.62
CA SER A 185 -4.22 -11.68 4.75
C SER A 185 -2.96 -12.09 5.50
N ASP A 186 -1.76 -11.71 5.02
CA ASP A 186 -0.48 -11.91 5.71
C ASP A 186 -0.17 -10.81 6.75
N THR A 187 -1.15 -9.92 7.00
CA THR A 187 -1.12 -8.94 8.09
C THR A 187 -0.90 -9.61 9.44
N PHE A 188 0.14 -9.18 10.15
CA PHE A 188 0.45 -9.56 11.52
C PHE A 188 -0.08 -8.53 12.54
N LYS A 189 0.07 -7.24 12.26
CA LYS A 189 -0.40 -6.17 13.16
C LYS A 189 -0.84 -4.96 12.35
N PHE A 190 -2.02 -4.43 12.66
CA PHE A 190 -2.52 -3.19 12.06
C PHE A 190 -1.82 -1.93 12.59
N ASN A 191 -1.13 -2.02 13.73
CA ASN A 191 -0.16 -1.03 14.22
C ASN A 191 -0.65 0.43 14.17
N SER A 192 -1.84 0.68 14.72
CA SER A 192 -2.48 2.01 14.77
C SER A 192 -2.73 2.67 13.40
N ILE A 193 -2.65 1.92 12.29
CA ILE A 193 -2.70 2.48 10.93
C ILE A 193 -3.99 3.26 10.65
N TYR A 194 -5.13 2.85 11.21
CA TYR A 194 -6.40 3.56 10.99
C TYR A 194 -6.46 4.86 11.78
N SER A 195 -5.87 4.92 12.97
CA SER A 195 -5.66 6.20 13.68
C SER A 195 -4.73 7.13 12.90
N GLU A 196 -3.69 6.59 12.26
CA GLU A 196 -2.84 7.40 11.38
C GLU A 196 -3.60 7.91 10.15
N TYR A 197 -4.44 7.09 9.51
CA TYR A 197 -5.31 7.54 8.43
C TYR A 197 -6.31 8.60 8.86
N LEU A 198 -6.92 8.46 10.05
CA LEU A 198 -7.75 9.51 10.62
C LEU A 198 -6.96 10.80 10.80
N GLN A 199 -5.73 10.72 11.33
CA GLN A 199 -4.89 11.90 11.51
C GLN A 199 -4.48 12.54 10.18
N ILE A 200 -4.17 11.74 9.16
CA ILE A 200 -3.85 12.22 7.82
C ILE A 200 -5.02 13.03 7.26
N VAL A 201 -6.25 12.53 7.35
CA VAL A 201 -7.45 13.27 6.91
C VAL A 201 -7.64 14.55 7.71
N ARG A 202 -7.40 14.53 9.04
CA ARG A 202 -7.53 15.71 9.93
C ARG A 202 -6.47 16.78 9.64
N ASP A 203 -5.27 16.37 9.26
CA ASP A 203 -4.13 17.26 8.99
C ASP A 203 -4.24 17.97 7.63
N GLU A 204 -5.20 17.57 6.79
CA GLU A 204 -5.37 18.18 5.47
C GLU A 204 -5.86 19.63 5.54
N LYS A 205 -5.07 20.53 4.94
CA LYS A 205 -5.26 21.99 5.05
C LYS A 205 -6.23 22.56 4.03
N ASP A 206 -6.33 21.91 2.86
CA ASP A 206 -7.06 22.45 1.70
C ASP A 206 -8.52 21.97 1.63
N SER A 207 -9.03 21.36 2.72
CA SER A 207 -10.37 20.76 2.82
C SER A 207 -10.68 19.66 1.79
N ILE A 208 -9.71 19.24 0.97
CA ILE A 208 -9.81 18.10 0.07
C ILE A 208 -9.27 16.87 0.80
N PRO A 209 -10.14 15.89 1.15
CA PRO A 209 -9.67 14.66 1.76
C PRO A 209 -8.80 13.86 0.77
N PRO A 210 -7.78 13.11 1.24
CA PRO A 210 -6.99 12.27 0.36
C PRO A 210 -7.90 11.27 -0.34
N THR A 211 -7.77 11.17 -1.67
CA THR A 211 -8.48 10.16 -2.45
C THR A 211 -7.83 8.79 -2.30
N VAL A 212 -6.50 8.76 -2.22
CA VAL A 212 -5.70 7.55 -2.01
C VAL A 212 -4.70 7.81 -0.89
N MET A 213 -4.56 6.88 0.04
CA MET A 213 -3.56 6.98 1.10
C MET A 213 -2.98 5.61 1.45
N SER A 214 -1.69 5.58 1.78
CA SER A 214 -1.02 4.42 2.37
C SER A 214 0.12 4.91 3.26
N THR A 215 0.52 4.12 4.24
CA THR A 215 1.73 4.37 5.05
C THR A 215 2.80 3.31 4.79
N GLY A 216 2.55 2.41 3.82
CA GLY A 216 3.38 1.26 3.50
C GLY A 216 3.23 0.11 4.49
N TYR A 217 4.11 -0.87 4.34
CA TYR A 217 4.23 -2.03 5.22
C TYR A 217 5.67 -2.20 5.70
N GLU A 218 5.83 -2.85 6.85
CA GLU A 218 7.11 -3.36 7.35
C GLU A 218 6.95 -4.84 7.73
N PHE A 219 8.05 -5.59 7.76
CA PHE A 219 8.02 -6.96 8.27
C PHE A 219 8.11 -7.00 9.80
N THR A 220 7.80 -8.15 10.39
CA THR A 220 8.01 -8.39 11.82
C THR A 220 9.49 -8.25 12.20
N HIS A 221 9.78 -7.76 13.42
CA HIS A 221 11.16 -7.47 13.89
C HIS A 221 12.09 -8.69 13.97
N ASP A 222 11.51 -9.88 14.07
CA ASP A 222 12.21 -11.16 14.07
C ASP A 222 12.57 -11.66 12.65
N SER A 223 11.97 -11.07 11.61
CA SER A 223 12.31 -11.38 10.22
C SER A 223 13.70 -10.83 9.87
N VAL A 224 14.50 -11.66 9.19
CA VAL A 224 15.78 -11.23 8.59
C VAL A 224 15.58 -10.09 7.59
N HIS A 225 14.38 -9.93 7.04
CA HIS A 225 14.03 -8.91 6.06
C HIS A 225 13.60 -7.57 6.69
N TYR A 226 13.41 -7.49 8.02
CA TYR A 226 12.84 -6.33 8.71
C TYR A 226 13.50 -5.01 8.30
N ILE A 227 14.82 -4.97 8.43
CA ILE A 227 15.64 -3.81 8.11
C ILE A 227 15.46 -3.35 6.66
N ALA A 228 15.50 -4.29 5.72
CA ALA A 228 15.37 -3.98 4.30
C ALA A 228 13.95 -3.49 3.96
N SER A 229 12.90 -4.01 4.61
CA SER A 229 11.54 -3.48 4.42
C SER A 229 11.36 -2.06 4.95
N ARG A 230 11.98 -1.75 6.09
CA ARG A 230 11.95 -0.38 6.64
C ARG A 230 12.67 0.60 5.74
N LEU A 231 13.84 0.22 5.20
CA LEU A 231 14.55 1.04 4.22
C LEU A 231 13.74 1.25 2.94
N ASP A 232 13.08 0.21 2.42
CA ASP A 232 12.17 0.33 1.27
C ASP A 232 11.06 1.35 1.52
N ARG A 233 10.44 1.29 2.69
CA ARG A 233 9.39 2.23 3.09
C ARG A 233 9.91 3.67 3.20
N GLU A 234 11.10 3.88 3.76
CA GLU A 234 11.70 5.23 3.85
C GLU A 234 12.03 5.80 2.46
N VAL A 235 12.47 4.96 1.51
CA VAL A 235 12.60 5.37 0.10
C VAL A 235 11.26 5.82 -0.47
N ARG A 236 10.20 5.05 -0.25
CA ARG A 236 8.85 5.41 -0.71
C ARG A 236 8.39 6.73 -0.10
N VAL A 237 8.56 6.94 1.20
CA VAL A 237 8.23 8.23 1.85
C VAL A 237 8.95 9.39 1.15
N ALA A 238 10.27 9.28 0.94
CA ALA A 238 11.05 10.35 0.33
C ALA A 238 10.69 10.61 -1.15
N VAL A 239 10.40 9.55 -1.90
CA VAL A 239 9.91 9.64 -3.29
C VAL A 239 8.52 10.31 -3.33
N ALA A 240 7.63 9.96 -2.41
CA ALA A 240 6.27 10.48 -2.35
C ALA A 240 6.19 11.96 -1.98
N GLU A 241 7.16 12.50 -1.24
CA GLU A 241 7.29 13.95 -1.00
C GLU A 241 7.49 14.74 -2.31
N VAL A 242 8.02 14.10 -3.35
CA VAL A 242 8.21 14.71 -4.67
C VAL A 242 7.03 14.44 -5.58
N GLU A 243 6.60 13.18 -5.67
CA GLU A 243 5.46 12.76 -6.49
C GLU A 243 4.80 11.51 -5.86
N PRO A 244 3.66 11.66 -5.14
CA PRO A 244 3.01 10.57 -4.40
C PRO A 244 2.63 9.37 -5.26
N LEU A 245 2.33 9.57 -6.54
CA LEU A 245 1.95 8.46 -7.42
C LEU A 245 3.11 7.52 -7.78
N PHE A 246 4.35 7.86 -7.48
CA PHE A 246 5.51 7.03 -7.81
C PHE A 246 5.75 5.87 -6.84
N VAL A 247 4.93 5.69 -5.80
CA VAL A 247 5.23 4.71 -4.73
C VAL A 247 4.19 3.61 -4.54
N TYR A 248 3.07 3.69 -5.26
CA TYR A 248 1.98 2.73 -5.15
C TYR A 248 2.18 1.47 -6.01
N PHE A 249 3.42 1.14 -6.38
CA PHE A 249 3.68 0.03 -7.30
C PHE A 249 4.41 -1.17 -6.69
N PRO A 250 3.71 -2.31 -6.70
CA PRO A 250 2.38 -2.37 -6.13
C PRO A 250 2.48 -2.04 -4.64
N GLU A 251 1.59 -1.18 -4.17
CA GLU A 251 1.28 -1.08 -2.75
C GLU A 251 0.10 -2.03 -2.47
N PRO A 252 0.32 -3.13 -1.73
CA PRO A 252 -0.75 -4.07 -1.40
C PRO A 252 -1.72 -3.51 -0.35
N ASN A 253 -1.27 -2.57 0.50
CA ASN A 253 -2.05 -2.02 1.60
C ASN A 253 -2.33 -0.53 1.39
N PHE A 254 -3.52 -0.19 0.90
CA PHE A 254 -3.88 1.19 0.60
C PHE A 254 -5.37 1.45 0.78
N CYS A 255 -5.70 2.70 1.09
CA CYS A 255 -7.07 3.19 1.18
C CYS A 255 -7.46 3.97 -0.07
N VAL A 256 -8.70 3.79 -0.52
CA VAL A 256 -9.32 4.60 -1.58
C VAL A 256 -10.65 5.16 -1.10
N LEU A 257 -10.84 6.47 -1.24
CA LEU A 257 -12.09 7.15 -0.91
C LEU A 257 -13.20 6.71 -1.86
N VAL A 258 -14.37 6.35 -1.32
CA VAL A 258 -15.59 6.17 -2.11
C VAL A 258 -16.16 7.54 -2.42
N GLU A 259 -16.46 7.82 -3.69
CA GLU A 259 -17.06 9.12 -4.07
C GLU A 259 -18.42 9.33 -3.40
N ASN A 260 -18.74 10.60 -3.14
CA ASN A 260 -20.03 10.98 -2.59
C ASN A 260 -21.18 10.46 -3.47
N GLY A 261 -22.25 9.99 -2.85
CA GLY A 261 -23.43 9.42 -3.52
C GLY A 261 -23.24 8.01 -4.07
N LEU A 262 -22.02 7.43 -4.05
CA LEU A 262 -21.78 6.05 -4.47
C LEU A 262 -21.63 5.11 -3.28
N ASP A 263 -21.99 3.84 -3.47
CA ASP A 263 -21.88 2.79 -2.44
C ASP A 263 -20.72 1.82 -2.71
N THR A 264 -19.86 2.14 -3.68
CA THR A 264 -18.62 1.43 -3.98
C THR A 264 -17.69 2.31 -4.82
N ILE A 265 -16.46 1.85 -5.06
CA ILE A 265 -15.51 2.48 -5.99
C ILE A 265 -15.94 2.17 -7.43
N LYS A 266 -16.24 3.21 -8.22
CA LYS A 266 -16.70 3.08 -9.62
C LYS A 266 -15.61 2.58 -10.56
N GLU A 267 -14.35 2.92 -10.29
CA GLU A 267 -13.20 2.50 -11.09
C GLU A 267 -12.92 1.01 -10.92
N SER A 268 -12.25 0.40 -11.90
CA SER A 268 -12.03 -1.04 -11.95
C SER A 268 -10.60 -1.42 -11.59
N PHE A 269 -10.43 -2.59 -10.96
CA PHE A 269 -9.15 -3.30 -10.84
C PHE A 269 -8.74 -4.02 -12.13
N ILE A 270 -9.64 -4.14 -13.11
CA ILE A 270 -9.42 -4.85 -14.37
C ILE A 270 -8.93 -3.88 -15.44
N ASP A 271 -7.78 -4.19 -16.04
CA ASP A 271 -7.28 -3.52 -17.25
C ASP A 271 -7.31 -4.52 -18.41
N GLN A 272 -8.26 -4.34 -19.34
CA GLN A 272 -8.42 -5.24 -20.49
C GLN A 272 -7.22 -5.22 -21.44
N GLU A 273 -6.41 -4.17 -21.41
CA GLU A 273 -5.19 -4.05 -22.22
C GLU A 273 -4.03 -4.85 -21.62
N ARG A 274 -4.06 -5.14 -20.31
CA ARG A 274 -3.03 -5.90 -19.60
C ARG A 274 -3.39 -7.38 -19.52
N LYS A 275 -2.73 -8.18 -20.36
CA LYS A 275 -2.98 -9.63 -20.44
C LYS A 275 -2.49 -10.44 -19.24
N ASP A 276 -1.63 -9.88 -18.38
CA ASP A 276 -1.00 -10.63 -17.28
C ASP A 276 -1.78 -10.56 -15.96
N GLY A 277 -2.81 -9.72 -15.85
CA GLY A 277 -3.67 -9.62 -14.67
C GLY A 277 -2.94 -9.17 -13.40
N LYS A 278 -1.78 -8.52 -13.53
CA LYS A 278 -0.96 -8.04 -12.40
C LYS A 278 -1.21 -6.56 -12.11
N MET A 279 -0.68 -6.09 -10.98
CA MET A 279 -0.63 -4.67 -10.63
C MET A 279 -2.02 -4.07 -10.37
N GLU A 280 -2.90 -4.80 -9.67
CA GLU A 280 -4.29 -4.40 -9.45
C GLU A 280 -4.40 -2.99 -8.84
N SER A 281 -3.58 -2.66 -7.84
CA SER A 281 -3.58 -1.33 -7.22
C SER A 281 -3.19 -0.23 -8.22
N ALA A 282 -2.22 -0.49 -9.08
CA ALA A 282 -1.81 0.47 -10.09
C ALA A 282 -2.88 0.70 -11.17
N VAL A 283 -3.58 -0.37 -11.57
CA VAL A 283 -4.71 -0.28 -12.52
C VAL A 283 -5.82 0.59 -11.94
N LEU A 284 -6.18 0.37 -10.68
CA LEU A 284 -7.22 1.15 -10.01
C LEU A 284 -6.80 2.62 -9.87
N ILE A 285 -5.60 2.88 -9.34
CA ILE A 285 -5.12 4.24 -9.07
C ILE A 285 -4.97 5.04 -10.37
N ALA A 286 -4.55 4.41 -11.47
CA ALA A 286 -4.46 5.06 -12.79
C ALA A 286 -5.82 5.57 -13.32
N GLN A 287 -6.94 5.03 -12.83
CA GLN A 287 -8.29 5.52 -13.13
C GLN A 287 -8.75 6.54 -12.09
N VAL A 288 -8.57 6.24 -10.79
CA VAL A 288 -8.97 7.10 -9.66
C VAL A 288 -8.32 8.48 -9.74
N LYS A 289 -7.09 8.57 -10.28
CA LYS A 289 -6.40 9.86 -10.45
C LYS A 289 -7.10 10.87 -11.37
N ASN A 290 -8.06 10.42 -12.18
CA ASN A 290 -8.80 11.29 -13.10
C ASN A 290 -10.04 11.92 -12.43
N ARG A 291 -10.28 11.66 -11.13
CA ARG A 291 -11.30 12.36 -10.35
C ARG A 291 -10.92 13.83 -10.15
N GLY A 292 -11.91 14.72 -10.13
CA GLY A 292 -11.68 16.18 -10.10
C GLY A 292 -10.89 16.68 -8.88
N ASN A 293 -11.06 16.05 -7.72
CA ASN A 293 -10.38 16.41 -6.47
C ASN A 293 -9.35 15.35 -6.05
N PHE A 294 -8.64 14.77 -7.01
CA PHE A 294 -7.70 13.70 -6.73
C PHE A 294 -6.53 14.18 -5.85
N LYS A 295 -6.28 13.42 -4.78
CA LYS A 295 -5.11 13.59 -3.92
C LYS A 295 -4.59 12.22 -3.47
N ALA A 296 -3.29 11.98 -3.65
CA ALA A 296 -2.61 10.80 -3.13
C ALA A 296 -1.59 11.21 -2.07
N VAL A 297 -1.49 10.44 -0.98
CA VAL A 297 -0.55 10.72 0.13
C VAL A 297 0.10 9.44 0.64
N PHE A 298 1.42 9.48 0.78
CA PHE A 298 2.22 8.41 1.39
C PHE A 298 3.15 8.98 2.47
N PRO A 299 2.63 9.29 3.67
CA PRO A 299 3.40 9.99 4.69
C PRO A 299 4.21 9.03 5.56
N GLN A 300 5.21 9.58 6.25
CA GLN A 300 5.98 8.87 7.26
C GLN A 300 5.18 8.66 8.55
N LYS A 301 4.25 7.70 8.56
CA LYS A 301 3.41 7.32 9.70
C LYS A 301 3.46 5.82 9.96
N GLU A 302 2.89 5.33 11.05
CA GLU A 302 2.93 3.90 11.40
C GLU A 302 2.45 3.01 10.23
N PRO A 303 3.28 2.05 9.78
CA PRO A 303 2.91 1.11 8.72
C PRO A 303 2.15 -0.08 9.29
N ILE A 304 1.48 -0.82 8.40
CA ILE A 304 1.01 -2.17 8.73
C ILE A 304 2.21 -3.11 8.87
N ILE A 305 2.16 -4.03 9.81
CA ILE A 305 3.20 -5.05 9.99
C ILE A 305 2.70 -6.36 9.39
N ILE A 306 3.48 -6.94 8.48
CA ILE A 306 3.13 -8.19 7.80
C ILE A 306 4.17 -9.28 8.08
N ILE A 307 3.74 -10.54 8.02
CA ILE A 307 4.66 -11.67 8.05
C ILE A 307 5.36 -11.71 6.69
N ALA A 308 6.70 -11.73 6.69
CA ALA A 308 7.47 -11.76 5.45
C ALA A 308 7.10 -13.00 4.60
N PRO A 309 6.53 -12.82 3.41
CA PRO A 309 6.22 -13.94 2.52
C PRO A 309 7.48 -14.69 2.08
N GLU A 310 7.40 -16.02 1.96
CA GLU A 310 8.53 -16.89 1.58
C GLU A 310 9.18 -16.53 0.23
N ARG A 311 8.41 -15.89 -0.66
CA ARG A 311 8.89 -15.43 -1.97
C ARG A 311 9.88 -14.26 -1.89
N PHE A 312 9.95 -13.57 -0.75
CA PHE A 312 10.87 -12.44 -0.56
C PHE A 312 12.25 -12.92 -0.14
N LYS A 313 13.27 -12.25 -0.67
CA LYS A 313 14.67 -12.62 -0.48
C LYS A 313 15.52 -11.39 -0.19
N LEU A 314 16.72 -11.61 0.33
CA LEU A 314 17.76 -10.59 0.44
C LEU A 314 18.90 -10.87 -0.55
N LYS A 315 19.48 -9.80 -1.09
CA LYS A 315 20.75 -9.79 -1.83
C LYS A 315 21.45 -8.45 -1.53
N ASP A 316 22.72 -8.33 -1.87
CA ASP A 316 23.57 -7.14 -1.66
C ASP A 316 22.89 -5.78 -1.94
N GLU A 317 21.98 -5.71 -2.92
CA GLU A 317 21.22 -4.49 -3.28
C GLU A 317 19.97 -4.24 -2.38
N GLY A 318 19.71 -5.08 -1.39
CA GLY A 318 18.61 -4.98 -0.43
C GLY A 318 17.50 -6.02 -0.59
N LEU A 319 16.27 -5.58 -0.34
CA LEU A 319 15.08 -6.44 -0.38
C LEU A 319 14.73 -6.79 -1.83
N ILE A 320 14.83 -8.07 -2.19
CA ILE A 320 14.31 -8.60 -3.44
C ILE A 320 12.85 -8.97 -3.25
N THR A 321 11.99 -8.07 -3.71
CA THR A 321 10.60 -8.36 -4.04
C THR A 321 10.30 -7.87 -5.45
N GLY A 322 9.21 -8.33 -6.04
CA GLY A 322 8.67 -7.72 -7.27
C GLY A 322 8.05 -6.33 -7.05
N GLN A 323 8.34 -5.67 -5.92
CA GLN A 323 7.65 -4.47 -5.43
C GLN A 323 8.58 -3.45 -4.76
N SER A 324 9.80 -3.85 -4.39
CA SER A 324 10.77 -3.06 -3.61
C SER A 324 11.35 -1.93 -4.44
N HIS A 325 11.20 -0.68 -3.99
CA HIS A 325 11.79 0.53 -4.54
C HIS A 325 13.31 0.64 -4.28
N LEU A 326 13.89 -0.29 -3.49
CA LEU A 326 15.34 -0.49 -3.45
C LEU A 326 15.88 -1.03 -4.78
N ASP A 327 15.03 -1.65 -5.59
CA ASP A 327 15.37 -2.08 -6.94
C ASP A 327 15.01 -1.01 -7.99
N GLY A 328 15.99 -0.68 -8.85
CA GLY A 328 15.82 0.35 -9.86
C GLY A 328 14.79 0.02 -10.94
N MET A 329 14.55 -1.28 -11.20
CA MET A 329 13.54 -1.72 -12.16
C MET A 329 12.13 -1.48 -11.61
N ASN A 330 11.89 -1.78 -10.35
CA ASN A 330 10.63 -1.50 -9.66
C ASN A 330 10.38 0.00 -9.55
N LEU A 331 11.38 0.80 -9.18
CA LEU A 331 11.28 2.27 -9.14
C LEU A 331 10.91 2.84 -10.52
N ALA A 332 11.55 2.35 -11.59
CA ALA A 332 11.22 2.73 -12.96
C ALA A 332 9.80 2.30 -13.36
N THR A 333 9.37 1.12 -12.93
CA THR A 333 8.02 0.63 -13.19
C THR A 333 6.99 1.48 -12.45
N ALA A 334 7.26 1.86 -11.21
CA ALA A 334 6.38 2.65 -10.36
C ALA A 334 6.09 4.04 -10.94
N ALA A 335 7.10 4.68 -11.53
CA ALA A 335 6.96 5.97 -12.19
C ALA A 335 5.92 5.96 -13.34
N TYR A 336 5.67 4.81 -13.95
CA TYR A 336 4.71 4.64 -15.04
C TYR A 336 3.44 3.87 -14.66
N ALA A 337 3.51 3.04 -13.62
CA ALA A 337 2.46 2.09 -13.25
C ALA A 337 1.08 2.75 -13.08
N ASN A 338 1.08 3.90 -12.40
CA ASN A 338 -0.10 4.73 -12.13
C ASN A 338 -0.40 5.76 -13.23
N ARG A 339 0.27 5.63 -14.40
CA ARG A 339 0.26 6.59 -15.52
C ARG A 339 0.63 8.01 -15.06
N ALA A 340 1.37 8.17 -13.96
CA ALA A 340 1.79 9.48 -13.45
C ALA A 340 2.68 10.21 -14.46
N LEU A 341 3.49 9.43 -15.16
CA LEU A 341 4.15 9.82 -16.39
C LEU A 341 3.38 9.26 -17.59
N THR A 342 3.07 10.12 -18.54
CA THR A 342 2.46 9.77 -19.83
C THR A 342 3.49 10.05 -20.91
N ILE A 343 3.98 9.01 -21.57
CA ILE A 343 4.89 9.18 -22.73
C ILE A 343 4.00 9.44 -23.95
N GLN A 344 4.15 10.61 -24.59
CA GLN A 344 3.25 11.07 -25.66
C GLN A 344 3.39 10.27 -26.96
N GLN A 345 4.50 9.54 -27.16
CA GLN A 345 4.74 8.72 -28.34
C GLN A 345 5.04 7.28 -27.92
N ALA A 346 4.09 6.38 -28.19
CA ALA A 346 4.23 4.94 -27.98
C ALA A 346 5.08 4.28 -29.07
N GLU A 347 6.19 4.91 -29.47
CA GLU A 347 7.14 4.28 -30.39
C GLU A 347 7.88 3.14 -29.69
N ILE A 348 8.11 2.07 -30.45
CA ILE A 348 8.81 0.87 -29.97
C ILE A 348 10.20 1.29 -29.45
N GLY A 349 10.45 1.04 -28.16
CA GLY A 349 11.74 1.29 -27.51
C GLY A 349 11.83 2.55 -26.65
N VAL A 350 10.86 3.49 -26.73
CA VAL A 350 10.85 4.69 -25.87
C VAL A 350 10.73 4.31 -24.39
N PHE A 351 9.82 3.37 -24.07
CA PHE A 351 9.67 2.84 -22.72
C PHE A 351 10.98 2.21 -22.19
N GLY A 352 11.72 1.51 -23.07
CA GLY A 352 13.02 0.92 -22.75
C GLY A 352 14.08 1.97 -22.44
N LYS A 353 14.15 3.04 -23.25
CA LYS A 353 15.06 4.19 -23.02
C LYS A 353 14.74 4.89 -21.70
N PHE A 354 13.46 5.12 -21.43
CA PHE A 354 12.99 5.76 -20.21
C PHE A 354 13.35 4.97 -18.96
N ARG A 355 13.03 3.67 -18.98
CA ARG A 355 13.39 2.74 -17.93
C ARG A 355 14.90 2.66 -17.71
N GLY A 356 15.67 2.59 -18.79
CA GLY A 356 17.12 2.62 -18.75
C GLY A 356 17.68 3.92 -18.15
N PHE A 357 17.06 5.06 -18.45
CA PHE A 357 17.41 6.35 -17.86
C PHE A 357 17.21 6.37 -16.34
N ILE A 358 16.05 5.93 -15.85
CA ILE A 358 15.77 5.84 -14.40
C ILE A 358 16.76 4.91 -13.71
N ILE A 359 16.99 3.72 -14.27
CA ILE A 359 17.91 2.73 -13.69
C ILE A 359 19.33 3.30 -13.63
N LYS A 360 19.81 3.96 -14.68
CA LYS A 360 21.14 4.59 -14.70
C LYS A 360 21.25 5.71 -13.66
N LEU A 361 20.27 6.60 -13.58
CA LEU A 361 20.23 7.65 -12.56
C LEU A 361 20.24 7.08 -11.14
N TYR A 362 19.49 6.01 -10.90
CA TYR A 362 19.43 5.37 -9.58
C TYR A 362 20.74 4.62 -9.23
N LYS A 363 21.37 3.98 -10.24
CA LYS A 363 22.55 3.15 -10.04
C LYS A 363 23.89 3.92 -10.01
N CYS A 364 23.98 5.12 -10.58
CA CYS A 364 25.21 5.91 -10.59
C CYS A 364 25.77 6.16 -9.17
N GLU A 365 27.08 6.02 -9.02
CA GLU A 365 27.76 6.02 -7.71
C GLU A 365 28.10 7.44 -7.26
N ASP A 366 28.61 8.27 -8.17
CA ASP A 366 29.07 9.63 -7.84
C ASP A 366 28.04 10.71 -8.20
N ASP A 367 28.08 11.83 -7.49
CA ASP A 367 27.10 12.90 -7.63
C ASP A 367 27.31 13.76 -8.88
N GLN A 368 28.52 13.74 -9.47
CA GLN A 368 28.80 14.46 -10.73
C GLN A 368 28.17 13.74 -11.92
N GLU A 369 28.23 12.40 -11.94
CA GLU A 369 27.55 11.56 -12.92
C GLU A 369 26.04 11.75 -12.82
N PHE A 370 25.48 11.75 -11.60
CA PHE A 370 24.06 12.04 -11.39
C PHE A 370 23.65 13.39 -12.00
N GLU A 371 24.41 14.45 -11.71
CA GLU A 371 24.15 15.80 -12.21
C GLU A 371 24.34 15.94 -13.74
N LYS A 372 25.19 15.12 -14.34
CA LYS A 372 25.33 15.04 -15.80
C LYS A 372 24.13 14.34 -16.43
N LEU A 373 23.74 13.19 -15.89
CA LEU A 373 22.61 12.41 -16.38
C LEU A 373 21.28 13.16 -16.19
N SER A 374 21.11 13.90 -15.09
CA SER A 374 19.90 14.66 -14.77
C SER A 374 19.54 15.72 -15.83
N LYS A 375 20.54 16.21 -16.58
CA LYS A 375 20.40 17.24 -17.62
C LYS A 375 19.94 16.69 -18.97
N THR A 376 19.94 15.38 -19.14
CA THR A 376 19.59 14.72 -20.39
C THR A 376 18.41 13.75 -20.21
N PRO A 377 17.24 14.21 -19.72
CA PRO A 377 16.05 13.37 -19.72
C PRO A 377 15.67 13.03 -21.17
N PRO A 378 15.01 11.88 -21.41
CA PRO A 378 14.44 11.57 -22.72
C PRO A 378 13.55 12.72 -23.21
N THR A 379 13.65 13.05 -24.51
CA THR A 379 12.97 14.19 -25.15
C THR A 379 11.45 14.17 -25.02
N ASP A 380 10.88 12.98 -24.81
CA ASP A 380 9.43 12.73 -24.81
C ASP A 380 8.80 12.96 -23.42
N LEU A 381 9.59 13.44 -22.46
CA LEU A 381 9.15 13.74 -21.11
C LEU A 381 8.92 15.24 -20.95
N GLU A 382 7.70 15.62 -20.58
CA GLU A 382 7.38 17.00 -20.22
C GLU A 382 8.36 17.53 -19.16
N LYS A 383 8.90 18.73 -19.41
CA LYS A 383 10.01 19.31 -18.62
C LYS A 383 9.77 19.28 -17.11
N GLU A 384 8.58 19.65 -16.64
CA GLU A 384 8.26 19.67 -15.21
C GLU A 384 8.10 18.26 -14.62
N LYS A 385 7.48 17.34 -15.36
CA LYS A 385 7.40 15.91 -14.97
C LYS A 385 8.80 15.29 -14.90
N GLY A 386 9.70 15.68 -15.80
CA GLY A 386 11.09 15.25 -15.79
C GLY A 386 11.89 15.74 -14.60
N LYS A 387 11.73 17.00 -14.21
CA LYS A 387 12.35 17.52 -12.99
C LYS A 387 11.87 16.78 -11.74
N LYS A 388 10.56 16.55 -11.61
CA LYS A 388 9.99 15.76 -10.49
C LYS A 388 10.57 14.35 -10.46
N LEU A 389 10.62 13.68 -11.61
CA LEU A 389 11.21 12.35 -11.71
C LEU A 389 12.67 12.34 -11.25
N VAL A 390 13.52 13.19 -11.84
CA VAL A 390 14.94 13.29 -11.47
C VAL A 390 15.10 13.54 -9.97
N LYS A 391 14.33 14.47 -9.41
CA LYS A 391 14.37 14.77 -7.97
C LYS A 391 13.98 13.54 -7.13
N ALA A 392 12.91 12.84 -7.49
CA ALA A 392 12.45 11.63 -6.80
C ALA A 392 13.50 10.51 -6.84
N ILE A 393 14.12 10.27 -8.01
CA ILE A 393 15.21 9.29 -8.14
C ILE A 393 16.43 9.71 -7.32
N GLY A 394 16.72 11.01 -7.25
CA GLY A 394 17.77 11.57 -6.41
C GLY A 394 17.54 11.27 -4.92
N GLU A 395 16.31 11.42 -4.42
CA GLU A 395 15.97 11.04 -3.05
C GLU A 395 16.16 9.54 -2.82
N ALA A 396 15.59 8.67 -3.68
CA ALA A 396 15.76 7.23 -3.57
C ALA A 396 17.24 6.79 -3.56
N ARG A 397 18.07 7.42 -4.42
CA ARG A 397 19.51 7.13 -4.52
C ARG A 397 20.27 7.40 -3.23
N LYS A 398 19.91 8.44 -2.44
CA LYS A 398 20.57 8.73 -1.15
C LYS A 398 20.42 7.56 -0.18
N TYR A 399 19.25 6.92 -0.15
CA TYR A 399 18.99 5.75 0.70
C TYR A 399 19.68 4.50 0.16
N ARG A 400 19.75 4.31 -1.16
CA ARG A 400 20.53 3.21 -1.76
C ARG A 400 21.99 3.24 -1.32
N LYS A 401 22.63 4.43 -1.31
CA LYS A 401 24.01 4.58 -0.84
C LYS A 401 24.19 4.10 0.61
N ILE A 402 23.23 4.43 1.48
CA ILE A 402 23.23 3.98 2.87
C ILE A 402 23.16 2.44 2.96
N VAL A 403 22.42 1.76 2.07
CA VAL A 403 22.38 0.29 2.07
C VAL A 403 23.75 -0.32 1.78
N TYR A 404 24.51 0.23 0.82
CA TYR A 404 25.85 -0.26 0.54
C TYR A 404 26.83 0.02 1.68
N GLU A 405 26.80 1.23 2.25
CA GLU A 405 27.64 1.60 3.40
C GLU A 405 27.40 0.71 4.64
N LEU A 406 26.23 0.07 4.74
CA LEU A 406 25.89 -0.84 5.84
C LEU A 406 26.21 -2.30 5.54
N ASN A 407 26.50 -2.65 4.28
CA ASN A 407 26.86 -4.00 3.84
C ASN A 407 28.37 -4.20 3.68
N GLU A 408 29.14 -3.11 3.57
CA GLU A 408 30.61 -3.09 3.72
C GLU A 408 31.02 -3.13 5.20
#